data_AF-A0A1T2KZ91-F1
#
_entry.id   AF-A0A1T2KZ91-F1
#
_cell.length_a   1.000
_cell.length_b   1.000
_cell.length_c   1.000
_cell.angle_alpha   90.00
_cell.angle_beta   90.00
_cell.angle_gamma   90.00
#
_symmetry.space_group_name_H-M   'P 1'
#
loop_
_entity.id
_entity.type
_entity.pdbx_description
1 polymer ?
#
loop_
_entity_poly.entity_id
_entity_poly.type
_entity_poly.pdbx_seq_one_letter_code
_entity_poly.pdbx_strand_id
1 'polypeptide(L)' 'MESTKESDLVTAVLMYAIRCLAEGDHVALQNMKFGPREIEALRDMNVSDLYRVESLRAHCLDIALNRQVY' A
#
# COMPACT_ATOMS: atom_id res chain seq x y z
N MET A 1 -3.94 20.51 5.96
CA MET A 1 -4.54 20.07 4.68
C MET A 1 -5.43 18.89 5.03
N GLU A 2 -6.67 18.88 4.56
CA GLU A 2 -7.59 17.77 4.83
C GLU A 2 -7.16 16.59 3.95
N SER A 3 -6.75 15.48 4.56
CA SER A 3 -6.44 14.26 3.81
C SER A 3 -7.72 13.71 3.18
N THR A 4 -7.62 13.15 1.98
CA THR A 4 -8.77 12.47 1.38
C THR A 4 -8.86 11.07 1.97
N LYS A 5 -10.09 10.54 2.12
CA LYS A 5 -10.32 9.15 2.56
C LYS A 5 -9.54 8.13 1.74
N GLU A 6 -9.36 8.43 0.45
CA GLU A 6 -8.58 7.61 -0.46
C GLU A 6 -7.08 7.66 -0.13
N SER A 7 -6.52 8.85 0.12
CA SER A 7 -5.11 9.00 0.53
C SER A 7 -4.82 8.29 1.86
N ASP A 8 -5.73 8.35 2.83
CA ASP A 8 -5.60 7.63 4.10
C ASP A 8 -5.50 6.12 3.86
N LEU A 9 -6.33 5.60 2.96
CA LEU A 9 -6.38 4.18 2.65
C LEU A 9 -5.15 3.72 1.85
N VAL A 10 -4.69 4.52 0.88
CA VAL A 10 -3.43 4.27 0.16
C VAL A 10 -2.26 4.21 1.14
N THR A 11 -2.19 5.17 2.06
CA THR A 11 -1.13 5.21 3.07
C THR A 11 -1.17 3.95 3.95
N ALA A 12 -2.35 3.55 4.43
CA ALA A 12 -2.50 2.35 5.24
C ALA A 12 -2.06 1.07 4.51
N VAL A 13 -2.43 0.92 3.22
CA VAL A 13 -2.02 -0.23 2.40
C VAL A 13 -0.51 -0.24 2.17
N LEU A 14 0.10 0.91 1.89
CA LEU A 14 1.56 1.00 1.71
C LEU A 14 2.31 0.67 3.00
N MET A 15 1.84 1.19 4.15
CA MET A 15 2.42 0.85 5.46
C MET A 15 2.31 -0.65 5.76
N TYR A 16 1.17 -1.26 5.44
CA TYR A 16 0.98 -2.71 5.57
C TYR A 16 1.95 -3.48 4.66
N ALA A 17 2.10 -3.08 3.40
CA ALA A 17 3.02 -3.72 2.46
C ALA A 17 4.49 -3.61 2.91
N ILE A 18 4.93 -2.45 3.41
CA ILE A 18 6.27 -2.27 4.00
C ILE A 18 6.47 -3.23 5.17
N ARG A 19 5.44 -3.43 6.01
CA ARG A 19 5.51 -4.34 7.14
C ARG A 19 5.62 -5.80 6.69
N CYS A 20 4.80 -6.23 5.73
CA CYS A 20 4.90 -7.58 5.14
C CYS A 20 6.30 -7.82 4.56
N LEU A 21 6.87 -6.84 3.88
CA LEU A 21 8.22 -6.93 3.34
C LEU A 21 9.28 -7.09 4.43
N ALA A 22 9.18 -6.32 5.53
CA ALA A 22 10.09 -6.42 6.67
C ALA A 22 9.98 -7.77 7.42
N GLU A 23 8.80 -8.38 7.42
CA GLU A 23 8.53 -9.70 8.04
C GLU A 23 8.86 -10.87 7.10
N GLY A 24 9.18 -10.61 5.83
CA GLY A 24 9.41 -11.64 4.82
C GLY A 24 8.12 -12.33 4.35
N ASP A 25 6.96 -11.73 4.59
CA ASP A 25 5.66 -12.23 4.16
C ASP A 25 5.41 -11.94 2.67
N HIS A 26 6.08 -12.72 1.84
CA HIS A 26 5.94 -12.64 0.38
C HIS A 26 4.56 -13.09 -0.10
N VAL A 27 3.84 -13.91 0.68
CA VAL A 27 2.51 -14.40 0.31
C VAL A 27 1.50 -13.26 0.38
N ALA A 28 1.52 -12.45 1.44
CA ALA A 28 0.67 -11.27 1.54
C ALA A 28 0.94 -10.26 0.42
N LEU A 29 2.22 -9.98 0.12
CA LEU A 29 2.61 -9.10 -0.98
C LEU A 29 2.11 -9.61 -2.34
N GLN A 30 2.26 -10.92 -2.60
CA GLN A 30 1.77 -11.53 -3.83
C GLN A 30 0.24 -11.48 -3.95
N ASN A 31 -0.48 -11.70 -2.84
CA ASN A 31 -1.94 -11.60 -2.79
C ASN A 31 -2.43 -10.18 -3.11
N MET A 32 -1.68 -9.17 -2.67
CA MET A 32 -1.91 -7.75 -2.99
C MET A 32 -1.39 -7.35 -4.38
N LYS A 33 -0.86 -8.29 -5.17
CA LYS A 33 -0.32 -8.06 -6.53
C LYS A 33 0.92 -7.17 -6.59
N PHE A 34 1.73 -7.11 -5.53
CA PHE A 34 3.05 -6.50 -5.60
C PHE A 34 3.99 -7.38 -6.43
N GLY A 35 4.47 -6.85 -7.55
CA GLY A 35 5.48 -7.49 -8.39
C GLY A 35 6.90 -7.15 -7.94
N PRO A 36 7.92 -7.69 -8.63
CA PRO A 36 9.32 -7.46 -8.28
C PRO A 36 9.71 -5.97 -8.26
N ARG A 37 9.17 -5.17 -9.20
CA ARG A 37 9.44 -3.74 -9.29
C ARG A 37 8.82 -2.97 -8.13
N GLU A 38 7.58 -3.30 -7.76
CA GLU A 38 6.91 -2.67 -6.63
C GLU A 38 7.59 -3.07 -5.32
N ILE A 39 8.08 -4.31 -5.20
CA ILE A 39 8.85 -4.76 -4.03
C ILE A 39 10.18 -4.00 -3.91
N GLU A 40 10.90 -3.78 -5.02
CA GLU A 40 12.10 -2.94 -5.02
C GLU A 40 11.77 -1.49 -4.59
N ALA A 41 10.71 -0.91 -5.14
CA ALA A 41 10.26 0.43 -4.75
C ALA A 41 9.88 0.51 -3.27
N LEU A 42 9.26 -0.54 -2.70
CA LEU A 42 8.94 -0.61 -1.27
C LEU A 42 10.20 -0.68 -0.39
N ARG A 43 11.29 -1.31 -0.85
CA ARG A 43 12.57 -1.35 -0.09
C ARG A 43 13.21 0.02 0.00
N ASP A 44 13.12 0.80 -1.06
CA ASP A 44 13.73 2.12 -1.15
C ASP A 44 12.85 3.24 -0.54
N MET A 45 11.61 2.91 -0.19
CA MET A 45 10.63 3.87 0.35
C MET A 45 10.99 4.27 1.78
N ASN A 46 11.10 5.58 2.02
CA ASN A 46 11.26 6.13 3.36
C ASN A 46 9.93 6.69 3.90
N VAL A 47 9.88 6.97 5.21
CA VAL A 47 8.67 7.52 5.85
C VAL A 47 8.29 8.90 5.28
N SER A 48 9.26 9.71 4.83
CA SER A 48 8.98 10.99 4.16
C SER A 48 8.30 10.84 2.78
N ASP A 49 8.52 9.73 2.09
CA ASP A 49 7.86 9.43 0.82
C ASP A 49 6.39 9.04 1.04
N LEU A 50 6.05 8.42 2.18
CA LEU A 50 4.67 8.14 2.56
C LEU A 50 3.86 9.43 2.74
N TYR A 51 4.46 10.51 3.26
CA TYR A 51 3.78 11.82 3.34
C TYR A 51 3.55 12.46 1.97
N ARG A 52 4.24 12.01 0.92
CA ARG A 52 4.01 12.45 -0.47
C ARG A 52 2.95 11.63 -1.18
N VAL A 53 2.39 10.59 -0.55
CA VAL A 53 1.28 9.82 -1.11
C VAL A 53 0.06 10.68 -1.39
N GLU A 54 -0.15 11.75 -0.64
CA GLU A 54 -1.19 12.75 -0.94
C GLU A 54 -1.03 13.39 -2.33
N SER A 55 0.19 13.39 -2.89
CA SER A 55 0.50 13.89 -4.23
C SER A 55 0.46 12.83 -5.33
N LEU A 56 0.43 11.54 -4.97
CA LEU A 56 0.08 10.49 -5.92
C LEU A 56 -1.36 10.77 -6.33
N ARG A 57 -1.59 10.97 -7.63
CA ARG A 57 -2.96 11.08 -8.14
C ARG A 57 -3.72 9.85 -7.64
N ALA A 58 -4.74 10.12 -6.84
CA ALA A 58 -5.72 9.16 -6.36
C ALA A 58 -6.08 8.14 -7.47
N HIS A 59 -6.45 6.92 -7.07
CA HIS A 59 -6.84 5.76 -7.90
C HIS A 59 -5.78 4.67 -8.13
N CYS A 60 -4.85 4.46 -7.18
CA CYS A 60 -3.93 3.32 -7.24
C CYS A 60 -4.43 2.06 -6.52
N LEU A 61 -5.59 2.11 -5.85
CA LEU A 61 -6.19 0.97 -5.17
C LEU A 61 -7.51 0.55 -5.83
N ASP A 62 -7.65 -0.76 -6.08
CA ASP A 62 -8.92 -1.41 -6.37
C ASP A 62 -9.33 -2.22 -5.13
N ILE A 63 -10.46 -1.84 -4.51
CA ILE A 63 -10.88 -2.37 -3.21
C ILE A 63 -12.24 -3.04 -3.37
N ALA A 64 -12.30 -4.32 -3.06
CA ALA A 64 -13.52 -5.10 -3.01
C ALA A 64 -13.77 -5.63 -1.59
N LEU A 65 -15.03 -5.61 -1.17
CA LEU A 65 -15.45 -6.24 0.08
C LEU A 65 -15.72 -7.73 -0.16
N ASN A 66 -15.11 -8.60 0.65
CA ASN A 66 -15.44 -10.01 0.64
C ASN A 66 -16.78 -10.25 1.36
N ARG A 67 -17.86 -10.37 0.58
CA ARG A 67 -19.22 -10.59 1.09
C ARG A 67 -19.48 -12.00 1.63
N GLN A 68 -18.54 -12.94 1.51
CA GLN A 68 -18.69 -14.29 2.04
C GLN A 68 -18.24 -14.40 3.51
N VAL A 69 -17.52 -13.38 4.00
CA VAL A 69 -17.02 -13.30 5.39
C VAL A 69 -17.92 -12.41 6.26
N TYR A 70 -18.91 -11.76 5.65
CA TYR A 70 -19.94 -10.97 6.33
C TYR A 70 -21.14 -11.85 6.68
#